data_AF-A0A838JLZ0-F1
#
_entry.id   AF-A0A838JLZ0-F1
#
_cell.length_a   1.000
_cell.length_b   1.000
_cell.length_c   1.000
_cell.angle_alpha   90.00
_cell.angle_beta   90.00
_cell.angle_gamma   90.00
#
_symmetry.space_group_name_H-M   'P 1'
#
loop_
_entity.id
_entity.type
_entity.pdbx_description
1 polymer ?
#
loop_
_entity_poly.entity_id
_entity_poly.type
_entity_poly.pdbx_seq_one_letter_code
_entity_poly.pdbx_strand_id
1 'polypeptide(L)' 'YGANRLAEGKLPACAEMCSTKALLGGDGDVVADIYRERVLTRGKGSEVWGWGTAYGKPQAPQPGAKS' A
#
# COMPACT_ATOMS: atom_id res chain seq x y z
N TYR A 1 -15.07 -20.66 13.41
CA TYR A 1 -14.76 -21.30 12.13
C TYR A 1 -14.97 -20.28 11.04
N GLY A 2 -13.95 -19.97 10.22
CA GLY A 2 -14.02 -18.96 9.16
C GLY A 2 -14.30 -19.60 7.80
N ALA A 3 -14.98 -18.88 6.91
CA ALA A 3 -15.17 -19.31 5.53
C ALA A 3 -13.93 -19.01 4.69
N ASN A 4 -13.45 -19.99 3.92
CA ASN A 4 -12.34 -19.80 2.99
C ASN A 4 -12.87 -19.30 1.63
N ARG A 5 -13.10 -17.99 1.54
CA ARG A 5 -13.66 -17.33 0.34
C ARG A 5 -12.85 -17.58 -0.92
N LEU A 6 -11.52 -17.68 -0.81
CA LEU A 6 -10.64 -17.91 -1.94
C LEU A 6 -10.89 -19.27 -2.59
N ALA A 7 -11.09 -20.32 -1.77
CA ALA A 7 -11.43 -21.65 -2.27
C ALA A 7 -12.82 -21.72 -2.92
N GLU A 8 -13.71 -20.78 -2.61
CA GLU A 8 -15.04 -20.63 -3.22
C GLU A 8 -15.02 -19.77 -4.50
N GLY A 9 -13.84 -19.32 -4.95
CA GLY A 9 -13.70 -18.42 -6.11
C GLY A 9 -14.16 -16.99 -5.86
N LYS A 10 -14.35 -16.60 -4.60
CA LYS A 10 -14.71 -15.24 -4.20
C LYS A 10 -13.47 -14.45 -3.87
N LEU A 11 -13.51 -13.15 -4.11
CA LEU A 11 -12.42 -12.27 -3.72
C LEU A 11 -12.36 -12.12 -2.19
N PRO A 12 -11.20 -11.71 -1.64
CA PRO A 12 -11.09 -11.33 -0.23
C PRO A 12 -12.14 -10.28 0.13
N ALA A 13 -12.81 -10.44 1.26
CA ALA A 13 -13.90 -9.56 1.67
C ALA A 13 -13.50 -8.08 1.70
N CYS A 14 -12.26 -7.78 2.12
CA CYS A 14 -11.74 -6.42 2.15
C CYS A 14 -11.57 -5.81 0.74
N ALA A 15 -11.16 -6.63 -0.24
CA ALA A 15 -11.01 -6.18 -1.62
C ALA A 15 -12.38 -6.01 -2.30
N GLU A 16 -13.34 -6.91 -2.06
CA GLU A 16 -14.70 -6.80 -2.62
C GLU A 16 -15.46 -5.58 -2.08
N MET A 17 -15.31 -5.26 -0.80
CA MET A 17 -16.00 -4.13 -0.17
C MET A 17 -15.28 -2.79 -0.37
N CYS A 18 -14.11 -2.76 -1.01
CA CYS A 18 -13.32 -1.53 -1.15
C CYS A 18 -13.93 -0.59 -2.21
N SER A 19 -14.63 0.45 -1.76
CA SER A 19 -15.26 1.45 -2.64
C SER A 19 -14.28 2.30 -3.45
N THR A 20 -13.07 2.52 -2.92
CA THR A 20 -12.06 3.41 -3.51
C THR A 20 -11.03 2.67 -4.37
N LYS A 21 -11.16 1.34 -4.53
CA LYS A 21 -10.18 0.49 -5.24
C LYS A 21 -8.75 0.62 -4.69
N ALA A 22 -8.61 0.92 -3.40
CA ALA A 22 -7.34 0.94 -2.69
C ALA A 22 -6.82 -0.50 -2.45
N LEU A 23 -7.70 -1.41 -2.07
CA LEU A 23 -7.41 -2.84 -1.96
C LEU A 23 -7.75 -3.53 -3.28
N LEU A 24 -6.84 -4.36 -3.77
CA LEU A 24 -6.97 -5.14 -5.01
C LEU A 24 -6.80 -6.62 -4.68
N GLY A 25 -7.54 -7.48 -5.37
CA GLY A 25 -7.37 -8.93 -5.34
C GLY A 25 -7.69 -9.51 -6.72
N GLY A 26 -7.02 -10.60 -7.08
CA GLY A 26 -7.12 -11.23 -8.39
C GLY A 26 -5.83 -11.96 -8.74
N ASP A 27 -5.68 -12.33 -10.02
CA ASP A 27 -4.47 -12.96 -10.52
C ASP A 27 -3.24 -12.07 -10.32
N GLY A 28 -2.14 -12.68 -9.87
CA GLY A 28 -0.94 -11.96 -9.47
C GLY A 28 -0.37 -11.07 -10.57
N ASP A 29 -0.33 -11.57 -11.80
CA ASP A 29 0.19 -10.83 -12.96
C ASP A 29 -0.66 -9.59 -13.26
N VAL A 30 -1.98 -9.73 -13.25
CA VAL A 30 -2.92 -8.61 -13.47
C VAL A 30 -2.80 -7.56 -12.36
N VAL A 31 -2.70 -8.00 -11.11
CA VAL A 31 -2.53 -7.09 -9.97
C VAL A 31 -1.18 -6.36 -10.04
N ALA A 32 -0.11 -7.05 -10.48
CA ALA A 32 1.20 -6.46 -10.66
C ALA A 32 1.21 -5.41 -11.78
N ASP A 33 0.50 -5.65 -12.88
CA ASP A 33 0.35 -4.70 -13.99
C ASP A 33 -0.32 -3.40 -13.52
N ILE A 34 -1.46 -3.53 -12.82
CA ILE A 34 -2.17 -2.38 -12.23
C ILE A 34 -1.29 -1.63 -11.23
N TYR A 35 -0.52 -2.35 -10.41
CA TYR A 35 0.41 -1.72 -9.47
C TYR A 35 1.45 -0.88 -10.23
N ARG A 36 2.09 -1.44 -11.25
CA ARG A 36 3.09 -0.74 -12.07
C ARG A 36 2.50 0.50 -12.74
N GLU A 37 1.33 0.39 -13.34
CA GLU A 37 0.62 1.52 -13.96
C GLU A 37 0.33 2.63 -12.96
N ARG A 38 -0.13 2.28 -11.75
CA ARG A 38 -0.42 3.24 -10.68
C ARG A 38 0.85 3.95 -10.19
N VAL A 39 1.96 3.23 -10.07
CA VAL A 39 3.25 3.83 -9.69
C VAL A 39 3.72 4.81 -10.75
N LEU A 40 3.67 4.43 -12.04
CA LEU A 40 4.04 5.30 -13.15
C LEU A 40 3.15 6.55 -13.22
N THR A 41 1.84 6.38 -13.13
CA THR A 41 0.88 7.49 -13.19
C THR A 41 1.01 8.46 -12.02
N ARG A 42 1.26 7.96 -10.80
CA ARG A 42 1.39 8.79 -9.60
C ARG A 42 2.79 9.36 -9.42
N GLY A 43 3.77 8.88 -10.19
CA GLY A 43 5.18 9.27 -10.08
C GLY A 43 5.83 8.91 -8.74
N LYS A 44 5.21 8.01 -7.97
CA LYS A 44 5.63 7.66 -6.61
C LYS A 44 5.35 6.19 -6.32
N GLY A 45 6.39 5.46 -5.92
CA GLY A 45 6.33 4.02 -5.62
C GLY A 45 6.25 3.70 -4.13
N SER A 46 6.89 2.61 -3.72
CA SER A 46 7.08 2.21 -2.32
C SER A 46 7.84 3.24 -1.47
N GLU A 47 8.47 4.23 -2.09
CA GLU A 47 9.20 5.33 -1.43
C GLU A 47 8.30 6.24 -0.58
N VAL A 48 6.98 6.18 -0.79
CA VAL A 48 5.95 6.94 -0.02
C VAL A 48 5.32 6.07 1.07
N TRP A 49 5.81 4.84 1.23
CA TRP A 49 5.30 3.89 2.22
C TRP A 49 6.21 3.88 3.45
N GLY A 50 5.61 3.98 4.64
CA GLY A 50 6.30 3.83 5.92
C GLY A 50 6.32 5.10 6.79
N TRP A 51 6.84 4.93 8.01
CA TRP A 51 6.83 5.95 9.07
C TRP A 51 7.51 7.26 8.65
N GLY A 52 8.59 7.20 7.86
CA GLY A 52 9.31 8.39 7.39
C GLY A 52 8.51 9.27 6.44
N THR A 53 7.54 8.72 5.72
CA THR A 53 6.63 9.51 4.87
C THR A 53 5.42 10.01 5.66
N ALA A 54 4.89 9.17 6.58
CA ALA A 54 3.72 9.51 7.38
C ALA A 54 4.02 10.57 8.46
N TYR A 55 5.22 10.54 9.04
CA TYR A 55 5.59 11.38 10.20
C TYR A 55 6.91 12.13 10.02
N GLY A 56 7.55 12.04 8.86
CA GLY A 56 8.90 12.59 8.62
C GLY A 56 10.01 11.68 9.14
N LYS A 57 11.23 11.84 8.62
CA LYS A 57 12.42 11.20 9.21
C LYS A 57 12.70 11.89 10.54
N PRO A 58 12.99 11.16 11.64
CA PRO A 58 13.43 11.81 12.88
C PRO A 58 14.64 12.69 12.55
N GLN A 59 14.52 13.98 12.82
CA GLN A 59 15.60 14.93 12.62
C GLN A 59 16.77 14.44 13.48
N ALA A 60 17.89 14.06 12.85
CA ALA A 60 19.13 13.84 13.59
C ALA A 60 19.40 15.12 14.41
N PRO A 61 19.78 15.01 15.70
CA PRO A 61 20.06 16.19 16.51
C PRO A 61 21.10 17.04 15.77
N GLN A 62 20.75 18.29 15.45
CA GLN A 62 21.72 19.24 14.93
C GLN A 62 22.76 19.47 16.03
N PRO A 63 24.05 19.21 15.79
CA PRO A 63 25.08 19.44 16.80
C PRO A 63 25.27 20.95 16.91
N GLY A 64 24.55 21.61 17.83
CA GLY A 64 24.77 23.05 18.04
C GLY A 64 23.82 23.83 18.94
N ALA A 65 22.67 23.31 19.37
CA ALA A 65 21.78 24.09 20.22
C ALA A 65 22.15 23.96 21.72
N LYS A 66 23.13 24.74 22.15
CA LYS A 66 23.25 25.19 23.55
C LYS A 66 23.07 26.70 23.61
N SER A 67 22.14 27.17 24.43
CA SER A 67 22.22 28.42 25.19
C SER A 67 21.52 28.22 26.52
#